data_AF-B6T6S0-F1
#
_entry.id   AF-B6T6S0-F1
#
_cell.length_a   1.000
_cell.length_b   1.000
_cell.length_c   1.000
_cell.angle_alpha   90.00
_cell.angle_beta   90.00
_cell.angle_gamma   90.00
#
_symmetry.space_group_name_H-M   'P 1'
#
loop_
_entity.id
_entity.type
_entity.pdbx_description
1 polymer ?
#
loop_
_entity_poly.entity_id
_entity_poly.type
_entity_poly.pdbx_seq_one_letter_code
_entity_poly.pdbx_strand_id
1 'polypeptide(L)'
;MFWEHNLPSPRCMAVDACAEPDLVDALKVSGFPEILFTNAGRIIHREKVVRSAEAWSRMMAFFYYKAARPPFLCEADGKGQEKVPLMS
;
A
#
# COMPACT_ATOMS: atom_id res chain seq x y z
N MET A 1 -2.33 -12.66 -13.83
CA MET A 1 -1.78 -11.86 -12.69
C MET A 1 -0.39 -11.31 -13.05
N PHE A 2 0.15 -10.30 -12.36
CA PHE A 2 1.38 -9.62 -12.83
C PHE A 2 2.61 -10.56 -12.95
N TRP A 3 2.70 -11.59 -12.11
CA TRP A 3 3.78 -12.58 -12.16
C TRP A 3 3.74 -13.51 -13.38
N GLU A 4 2.59 -13.65 -14.06
CA GLU A 4 2.51 -14.40 -15.33
C GLU A 4 3.24 -13.66 -16.47
N HIS A 5 3.54 -12.38 -16.28
CA HIS A 5 4.31 -11.55 -17.21
C HIS A 5 5.77 -11.34 -16.77
N ASN A 6 6.30 -12.22 -15.90
CA ASN A 6 7.66 -12.13 -15.32
C ASN A 6 7.94 -10.82 -14.56
N LEU A 7 6.89 -10.15 -14.07
CA LEU A 7 7.06 -9.00 -13.19
C LEU A 7 7.29 -9.49 -11.77
N PRO A 8 8.29 -8.96 -11.05
CA PRO A 8 8.55 -9.35 -9.67
C PRO A 8 7.38 -8.94 -8.78
N SER A 9 7.20 -9.57 -7.63
CA SER A 9 6.31 -9.02 -6.61
C SER A 9 6.92 -7.77 -5.97
N PRO A 10 6.12 -6.76 -5.60
CA PRO A 10 6.55 -5.74 -4.67
C PRO A 10 7.04 -6.36 -3.35
N ARG A 11 7.94 -5.67 -2.65
CA ARG A 11 8.39 -6.09 -1.32
C ARG A 11 7.29 -5.84 -0.30
N CYS A 12 7.08 -6.81 0.58
CA CYS A 12 6.14 -6.72 1.69
C CYS A 12 6.93 -6.71 3.00
N MET A 13 6.52 -5.85 3.94
CA MET A 13 6.96 -5.89 5.33
C MET A 13 5.74 -5.70 6.23
N ALA A 14 5.74 -6.41 7.36
CA ALA A 14 4.80 -6.18 8.45
C ALA A 14 5.57 -5.54 9.61
N VAL A 15 4.94 -4.56 10.25
CA VAL A 15 5.49 -3.85 11.39
C VAL A 15 4.52 -4.00 12.55
N ASP A 16 5.06 -4.32 13.73
CA ASP A 16 4.27 -4.38 14.95
C ASP A 16 4.06 -2.96 15.50
N ALA A 17 2.81 -2.50 15.43
CA ALA A 17 2.41 -1.18 15.90
C ALA A 17 2.59 -0.99 17.42
N CYS A 18 2.56 -2.07 18.20
CA CYS A 18 2.79 -2.01 19.64
C CYS A 18 4.27 -1.85 19.98
N ALA A 19 5.16 -2.36 19.12
CA ALA A 19 6.60 -2.23 19.28
C ALA A 19 7.16 -0.90 18.72
N GLU A 20 6.48 -0.32 17.72
CA GLU A 20 6.94 0.86 16.97
C GLU A 20 5.95 2.05 17.05
N PRO A 21 5.65 2.58 18.26
CA PRO A 21 4.64 3.62 18.44
C PRO A 21 5.00 4.95 17.74
N ASP A 22 6.29 5.31 17.68
CA ASP A 22 6.73 6.54 17.01
C ASP A 22 6.51 6.46 15.51
N LEU A 23 6.69 5.28 14.91
CA LEU A 23 6.41 5.07 13.50
C LEU A 23 4.90 5.11 13.20
N VAL A 24 4.09 4.57 14.11
CA VAL A 24 2.61 4.66 14.04
C VAL A 24 2.16 6.12 14.05
N ASP A 25 2.68 6.93 14.97
CA ASP A 25 2.36 8.35 15.09
C ASP A 25 2.83 9.13 13.84
N ALA A 26 4.08 8.91 13.41
CA ALA A 26 4.63 9.56 12.23
C ALA A 26 3.85 9.24 10.94
N LEU A 27 3.40 7.99 10.80
CA LEU A 27 2.57 7.54 9.68
C LEU A 27 1.09 7.91 9.84
N LYS A 28 0.68 8.48 10.98
CA LYS A 28 -0.70 8.81 11.33
C LYS A 28 -1.66 7.63 11.18
N VAL A 29 -1.18 6.44 11.52
CA VAL A 29 -2.01 5.22 11.47
C VAL A 29 -3.09 5.34 12.55
N SER A 30 -4.34 5.08 12.14
CA SER A 30 -5.53 5.33 12.99
C SER A 30 -6.40 4.08 13.18
N GLY A 31 -5.99 2.95 12.59
CA GLY A 31 -6.65 1.66 12.77
C GLY A 31 -5.70 0.53 12.39
N PHE A 32 -5.96 -0.68 12.90
CA PHE A 32 -5.11 -1.84 12.67
C PHE A 32 -5.95 -3.06 12.23
N PRO A 33 -5.50 -3.82 11.21
CA PRO A 33 -4.34 -3.54 10.38
C PRO A 33 -4.59 -2.39 9.38
N GLU A 34 -3.54 -1.64 9.03
CA GLU A 34 -3.54 -0.68 7.93
C GLU A 34 -2.40 -1.02 6.97
N ILE A 35 -2.71 -1.18 5.68
CA ILE A 35 -1.73 -1.50 4.65
C ILE A 35 -1.37 -0.24 3.89
N LEU A 36 -0.09 0.09 3.89
CA LEU A 36 0.46 1.24 3.19
C LEU A 36 1.15 0.79 1.90
N PHE A 37 0.61 1.22 0.76
CA PHE A 37 1.31 1.10 -0.51
C PHE A 37 2.30 2.25 -0.61
N THR A 38 3.58 1.91 -0.74
CA THR A 38 4.65 2.90 -0.89
C THR A 38 5.40 2.73 -2.19
N ASN A 39 5.82 3.84 -2.80
CA ASN A 39 6.69 3.84 -3.98
C ASN A 39 7.57 5.09 -3.96
N ALA A 40 8.86 4.95 -4.24
CA ALA A 40 9.84 6.05 -4.30
C ALA A 40 9.78 7.02 -3.09
N GLY A 41 9.69 6.47 -1.87
CA GLY A 41 9.63 7.27 -0.63
C GLY A 41 8.31 8.02 -0.40
N ARG A 42 7.24 7.62 -1.11
CA ARG A 42 5.90 8.19 -0.95
C ARG A 42 4.89 7.11 -0.63
N ILE A 43 3.92 7.42 0.21
CA ILE A 43 2.71 6.63 0.41
C ILE A 43 1.76 7.02 -0.73
N ILE A 44 1.36 6.04 -1.53
CA ILE A 44 0.52 6.23 -2.71
C ILE A 44 -0.93 5.79 -2.47
N HIS A 45 -1.16 4.91 -1.48
CA HIS A 45 -2.49 4.49 -1.07
C HIS A 45 -2.44 3.86 0.33
N ARG A 46 -3.52 4.03 1.08
CA ARG A 46 -3.73 3.45 2.41
C ARG A 46 -4.98 2.60 2.36
N GLU A 47 -4.87 1.34 2.76
CA GLU A 47 -5.98 0.41 2.75
C GLU A 47 -6.26 -0.10 4.16
N LYS A 48 -7.53 -0.07 4.56
CA LYS A 48 -8.02 -0.51 5.88
C LYS A 48 -8.99 -1.67 5.79
N VAL A 49 -9.36 -2.08 4.57
CA VAL A 49 -10.31 -3.17 4.32
C VAL A 49 -9.57 -4.47 4.10
N VAL A 50 -10.04 -5.54 4.75
CA VAL A 50 -9.60 -6.90 4.48
C VAL A 50 -10.05 -7.29 3.07
N ARG A 51 -9.10 -7.68 2.23
CA ARG A 51 -9.33 -8.06 0.83
C ARG A 51 -8.78 -9.45 0.55
N SER A 52 -9.29 -10.10 -0.49
CA SER A 52 -8.77 -11.38 -0.97
C SER A 52 -7.38 -11.21 -1.61
N ALA A 53 -6.62 -12.31 -1.70
CA ALA A 53 -5.33 -12.32 -2.39
C ALA A 53 -5.44 -11.85 -3.86
N GLU A 54 -6.54 -12.16 -4.54
CA GLU A 54 -6.78 -11.70 -5.91
C GLU A 54 -6.97 -10.18 -5.97
N ALA A 55 -7.75 -9.61 -5.05
CA ALA A 55 -7.94 -8.17 -4.96
C ALA A 55 -6.62 -7.45 -4.66
N TRP A 56 -5.79 -7.98 -3.75
CA TRP A 56 -4.45 -7.47 -3.49
C TRP A 56 -3.56 -7.51 -4.73
N SER A 57 -3.57 -8.61 -5.47
CA SER A 57 -2.80 -8.75 -6.71
C SER A 57 -3.19 -7.70 -7.76
N ARG A 58 -4.49 -7.45 -7.92
CA ARG A 58 -5.02 -6.41 -8.83
C ARG A 58 -4.61 -5.01 -8.38
N MET A 59 -4.63 -4.72 -7.08
CA MET A 59 -4.14 -3.43 -6.54
C MET A 59 -2.64 -3.24 -6.78
N MET A 60 -1.82 -4.25 -6.48
CA MET A 60 -0.38 -4.20 -6.74
C MET A 60 -0.09 -3.99 -8.23
N ALA A 61 -0.80 -4.69 -9.11
CA ALA A 61 -0.66 -4.52 -10.56
C ALA A 61 -0.99 -3.10 -11.01
N PHE A 62 -2.06 -2.51 -10.48
CA PHE A 62 -2.44 -1.14 -10.76
C PHE A 62 -1.38 -0.13 -10.28
N PHE A 63 -0.99 -0.21 -9.01
CA PHE A 63 -0.11 0.78 -8.39
C PHE A 63 1.36 0.68 -8.83
N TYR A 64 1.88 -0.52 -9.10
CA TYR A 64 3.30 -0.74 -9.40
C TYR A 64 3.58 -1.03 -10.87
N TYR A 65 2.62 -1.60 -11.61
CA TYR A 65 2.83 -2.07 -12.98
C TYR A 65 1.91 -1.43 -14.01
N LYS A 66 1.21 -0.33 -13.64
CA LYS A 66 0.34 0.45 -14.55
C LYS A 66 -0.78 -0.38 -15.19
N ALA A 67 -1.25 -1.43 -14.50
CA ALA A 67 -2.42 -2.19 -14.96
C ALA A 67 -3.69 -1.33 -14.90
N ALA A 68 -4.82 -1.86 -15.38
CA ALA A 68 -6.10 -1.18 -15.27
C ALA A 68 -6.55 -1.03 -13.81
N ARG A 69 -7.26 0.07 -13.50
CA ARG A 69 -7.82 0.31 -12.16
C ARG A 69 -8.86 -0.77 -11.82
N PRO A 70 -8.76 -1.45 -10.66
CA PRO A 70 -9.78 -2.38 -10.21
C PRO A 70 -11.11 -1.64 -9.90
N PRO A 71 -12.27 -2.25 -10.18
CA PRO A 71 -13.58 -1.59 -10.04
C PRO A 71 -13.97 -1.26 -8.58
N PHE A 72 -13.29 -1.86 -7.61
CA PHE A 72 -13.48 -1.60 -6.18
C PHE A 72 -12.60 -0.47 -5.64
N LEU A 73 -11.75 0.13 -6.50
CA LEU A 73 -11.03 1.36 -6.16
C LEU A 73 -11.79 2.57 -6.73
N CYS A 74 -11.86 3.62 -5.93
CA CYS A 74 -12.45 4.90 -6.32
C CYS A 74 -11.48 5.71 -7.18
N GLU A 75 -12.01 6.71 -7.88
CA GLU A 75 -11.21 7.59 -8.73
C GLU A 75 -10.10 8.35 -8.00
N ALA A 76 -10.27 8.58 -6.70
CA ALA A 76 -9.31 9.24 -5.82
C ALA A 76 -8.14 8.32 -5.41
N ASP A 77 -8.31 7.00 -5.48
CA ASP A 77 -7.30 6.06 -5.03
C ASP A 77 -6.06 6.09 -5.95
N GLY A 78 -4.89 6.24 -5.33
CA GLY A 78 -3.60 6.42 -6.02
C GLY A 78 -3.24 7.86 -6.37
N LYS A 79 -4.13 8.84 -6.13
CA LYS A 79 -3.86 10.26 -6.45
C LYS A 79 -3.22 11.03 -5.30
N GLY A 80 -3.50 10.65 -4.05
CA GLY A 80 -2.87 11.23 -2.86
C GLY A 80 -1.46 10.66 -2.69
N GLN A 81 -0.45 11.46 -3.00
CA GLN A 81 0.94 11.11 -2.70
C GLN A 81 1.39 11.84 -1.44
N GLU A 82 1.51 11.11 -0.34
CA GLU A 82 2.07 11.62 0.92
C GLU A 82 3.55 11.26 0.97
N LYS A 83 4.41 12.14 1.49
CA LYS A 83 5.80 11.75 1.75
C LYS A 83 5.82 10.72 2.88
N VAL A 84 6.61 9.66 2.73
CA VAL A 84 6.92 8.78 3.86
C VAL A 84 7.71 9.62 4.88
N PRO A 85 7.32 9.63 6.17
CA PRO A 85 8.04 10.38 7.19
C PRO A 85 9.46 9.83 7.34
N LEU A 86 10.41 10.73 7.59
CA LEU A 86 11.78 10.37 7.96
C LEU A 86 11.82 10.27 9.48
N MET A 87 12.16 9.10 9.99
CA MET A 87 12.45 8.90 11.41
C MET A 87 13.92 9.31 11.64
N SER A 88 14.15 10.18 12.62
CA SER A 88 15.47 10.68 13.02
C SER A 88 16.09 9.84 14.12
#